data_AF-A0A014LVD2-F1
#
_entry.id   AF-A0A014LVD2-F1
#
_cell.length_a   1.000
_cell.length_b   1.000
_cell.length_c   1.000
_cell.angle_alpha   90.00
_cell.angle_beta   90.00
_cell.angle_gamma   90.00
#
_symmetry.space_group_name_H-M   'P 1'
#
loop_
_entity.id
_entity.type
_entity.pdbx_description
1 polymer ?
#
loop_
_entity_poly.entity_id
_entity_poly.type
_entity_poly.pdbx_seq_one_letter_code
_entity_poly.pdbx_strand_id
1 'polypeptide(L)'
;MRSPRTYSAVSGLLTGTIALYIALVAFGNITDFDTNQQFVRHVLAMDTTFKDDDLMWRAIKSTALQDTAYVAIIVWESVAALVLIAATAMWGAGLRGGGVRRARQASTVGLLMLMLLFGAGFIAIGGEWFAMWQSKTWNGLEAATRVFLISGIVLLLIHLLAAERTEPDTTD
;
A
#
# COMPACT_ATOMS: atom_id res chain seq x y z
N MET A 1 -7.72 30.34 -3.79
CA MET A 1 -6.87 29.46 -4.64
C MET A 1 -5.50 29.20 -4.00
N ARG A 2 -5.11 27.94 -3.72
CA ARG A 2 -3.75 27.61 -3.24
C ARG A 2 -2.73 27.68 -4.39
N SER A 3 -1.55 28.25 -4.13
CA SER A 3 -0.54 28.46 -5.20
C SER A 3 -0.12 27.15 -5.91
N PRO A 4 0.23 27.21 -7.21
CA PRO A 4 0.86 26.13 -7.99
C PRO A 4 1.88 25.30 -7.19
N ARG A 5 2.75 26.01 -6.47
CA ARG A 5 3.85 25.44 -5.68
C ARG A 5 3.39 24.76 -4.40
N THR A 6 2.40 25.31 -3.71
CA THR A 6 1.89 24.73 -2.44
C THR A 6 1.31 23.33 -2.64
N TYR A 7 0.48 23.13 -3.68
CA TYR A 7 -0.05 21.80 -4.01
C TYR A 7 1.07 20.79 -4.31
N SER A 8 2.05 21.22 -5.11
CA SER A 8 3.16 20.37 -5.53
C SER A 8 4.03 19.99 -4.33
N ALA A 9 4.29 20.93 -3.42
CA ALA A 9 5.03 20.69 -2.19
C ALA A 9 4.30 19.73 -1.27
N VAL A 10 3.02 19.99 -0.97
CA VAL A 10 2.21 19.15 -0.07
C VAL A 10 2.05 17.74 -0.64
N SER A 11 1.67 17.62 -1.91
CA SER A 11 1.47 16.32 -2.56
C SER A 11 2.78 15.55 -2.68
N GLY A 12 3.89 16.24 -2.96
CA GLY A 12 5.23 15.66 -2.99
C GLY A 12 5.68 15.15 -1.64
N LEU A 13 5.49 15.92 -0.56
CA LEU A 13 5.84 15.50 0.80
C LEU A 13 5.01 14.30 1.24
N LEU A 14 3.69 14.32 1.05
CA LEU A 14 2.82 13.21 1.41
C LEU A 14 3.14 11.94 0.61
N THR A 15 3.32 12.08 -0.72
CA THR A 15 3.73 10.95 -1.58
C THR A 15 5.09 10.41 -1.15
N GLY A 16 6.05 11.30 -0.84
CA GLY A 16 7.41 10.94 -0.42
C GLY A 16 7.44 10.20 0.92
N THR A 17 6.61 10.59 1.88
CA THR A 17 6.47 9.87 3.15
C THR A 17 5.97 8.44 2.93
N ILE A 18 4.96 8.25 2.08
CA ILE A 18 4.46 6.91 1.76
C ILE A 18 5.50 6.12 0.96
N ALA A 19 6.22 6.77 0.04
CA ALA A 19 7.31 6.16 -0.73
C ALA A 19 8.42 5.62 0.19
N LEU A 20 8.87 6.43 1.16
CA LEU A 20 9.84 6.02 2.16
C LEU A 20 9.32 4.85 2.99
N TYR A 21 8.07 4.95 3.47
CA TYR A 21 7.45 3.90 4.27
C TYR A 21 7.45 2.56 3.52
N ILE A 22 6.91 2.50 2.31
CA ILE A 22 6.85 1.23 1.57
C ILE A 22 8.24 0.74 1.15
N ALA A 23 9.19 1.63 0.86
CA ALA A 23 10.57 1.24 0.58
C ALA A 23 11.21 0.54 1.79
N LEU A 24 10.94 1.03 3.01
CA LEU A 24 11.39 0.39 4.24
C LEU A 24 10.69 -0.95 4.51
N VAL A 25 9.40 -1.06 4.19
CA VAL A 25 8.67 -2.33 4.27
C VAL A 25 9.25 -3.36 3.30
N ALA A 26 9.42 -2.99 2.03
CA ALA A 26 10.03 -3.86 1.02
C ALA A 26 11.46 -4.25 1.40
N PHE A 27 12.27 -3.30 1.88
CA PHE A 27 13.62 -3.56 2.38
C PHE A 27 13.59 -4.56 3.54
N GLY A 28 12.72 -4.35 4.53
CA GLY A 28 12.54 -5.27 5.66
C GLY A 28 12.17 -6.69 5.22
N ASN A 29 11.22 -6.84 4.29
CA ASN A 29 10.82 -8.14 3.76
C ASN A 29 11.95 -8.81 2.93
N ILE A 30 12.83 -8.04 2.30
CA ILE A 30 13.99 -8.58 1.57
C ILE A 30 15.10 -9.01 2.54
N THR A 31 15.40 -8.21 3.56
CA THR A 31 16.54 -8.46 4.46
C THR A 31 16.22 -9.41 5.60
N ASP A 32 15.00 -9.37 6.12
CA ASP A 32 14.47 -10.29 7.12
C ASP A 32 13.49 -11.26 6.46
N PHE A 33 14.00 -12.00 5.47
CA PHE A 33 13.19 -12.80 4.58
C PHE A 33 12.51 -13.96 5.29
N ASP A 34 13.24 -14.69 6.15
CA ASP A 34 12.74 -15.91 6.79
C ASP A 34 11.58 -15.61 7.76
N THR A 35 11.71 -14.58 8.60
CA THR A 35 10.68 -14.18 9.56
C THR A 35 9.36 -13.83 8.87
N ASN A 36 9.43 -13.01 7.82
CA ASN A 36 8.26 -12.54 7.08
C ASN A 36 7.70 -13.61 6.13
N GLN A 37 8.54 -14.53 5.63
CA GLN A 37 8.09 -15.72 4.92
C GLN A 37 7.25 -16.62 5.84
N GLN A 38 7.71 -16.85 7.07
CA GLN A 38 6.96 -17.65 8.05
C GLN A 38 5.58 -17.02 8.32
N PHE A 39 5.48 -15.69 8.39
CA PHE A 39 4.18 -15.01 8.50
C PHE A 39 3.21 -15.44 7.40
N VAL A 40 3.64 -15.35 6.13
CA VAL A 40 2.78 -15.72 4.98
C VAL A 40 2.45 -17.21 5.00
N ARG A 41 3.43 -18.07 5.33
CA ARG A 41 3.20 -19.52 5.43
C ARG A 41 2.14 -19.86 6.46
N HIS A 42 2.21 -19.29 7.67
CA HIS A 42 1.25 -19.56 8.74
C HIS A 42 -0.15 -19.01 8.44
N VAL A 43 -0.24 -17.82 7.83
CA VAL A 43 -1.53 -17.28 7.39
C VAL A 43 -2.19 -18.20 6.37
N LEU A 44 -1.45 -18.60 5.32
CA LEU A 44 -2.00 -19.44 4.26
C LEU A 44 -2.27 -20.89 4.72
N ALA A 45 -1.46 -21.42 5.65
CA ALA A 45 -1.66 -22.75 6.21
C ALA A 45 -2.83 -22.80 7.20
N MET A 46 -3.26 -21.66 7.76
CA MET A 46 -4.30 -21.55 8.78
C MET A 46 -4.02 -22.41 10.03
N ASP A 47 -2.77 -22.78 10.28
CA ASP A 47 -2.36 -23.78 11.27
C ASP A 47 -2.39 -23.26 12.72
N THR A 48 -2.50 -21.95 12.88
CA THR A 48 -2.64 -21.23 14.16
C THR A 48 -4.04 -20.62 14.36
N THR A 49 -5.01 -20.96 13.49
CA THR A 49 -6.43 -20.59 13.65
C THR A 49 -7.16 -21.55 14.60
N PHE A 50 -8.47 -21.40 14.77
CA PHE A 50 -9.26 -22.30 15.62
C PHE A 50 -9.41 -23.73 15.07
N LYS A 51 -8.94 -23.99 13.84
CA LYS A 51 -9.00 -25.30 13.17
C LYS A 51 -10.42 -25.88 13.09
N ASP A 52 -11.37 -25.01 12.79
CA ASP A 52 -12.75 -25.39 12.49
C ASP A 52 -12.82 -26.19 11.17
N ASP A 53 -13.36 -27.41 11.22
CA ASP A 53 -13.45 -28.32 10.06
C ASP A 53 -14.18 -27.67 8.87
N ASP A 54 -15.16 -26.79 9.15
CA ASP A 54 -15.94 -26.09 8.12
C ASP A 54 -15.13 -24.99 7.39
N LEU A 55 -13.97 -24.62 7.93
CA LEU A 55 -13.14 -23.52 7.42
C LEU A 55 -11.82 -24.01 6.81
N MET A 56 -11.26 -25.11 7.33
CA MET A 56 -9.91 -25.57 7.00
C MET A 56 -9.74 -26.03 5.54
N TRP A 57 -10.81 -26.21 4.77
CA TRP A 57 -10.73 -26.51 3.33
C TRP A 57 -10.05 -25.41 2.51
N ARG A 58 -9.98 -24.17 3.04
CA ARG A 58 -9.34 -23.02 2.41
C ARG A 58 -7.82 -23.03 2.54
N ALA A 59 -7.28 -23.82 3.47
CA ALA A 59 -5.86 -23.80 3.81
C ALA A 59 -4.97 -24.28 2.66
N ILE A 60 -3.88 -23.56 2.41
CA ILE A 60 -2.86 -23.93 1.44
C ILE A 60 -1.67 -24.51 2.21
N LYS A 61 -1.40 -25.81 2.01
CA LYS A 61 -0.30 -26.53 2.69
C LYS A 61 0.98 -26.66 1.86
N SER A 62 0.94 -26.25 0.58
CA SER A 62 2.10 -26.31 -0.30
C SER A 62 3.04 -25.14 0.00
N THR A 63 4.23 -25.44 0.52
CA THR A 63 5.26 -24.43 0.81
C THR A 63 5.69 -23.68 -0.45
N ALA A 64 5.72 -24.34 -1.61
CA ALA A 64 6.03 -23.69 -2.88
C ALA A 64 5.01 -22.59 -3.24
N LEU A 65 3.72 -22.83 -3.03
CA LEU A 65 2.67 -21.82 -3.26
C LEU A 65 2.77 -20.67 -2.25
N GLN A 66 3.03 -20.99 -0.99
CA GLN A 66 3.19 -19.99 0.07
C GLN A 66 4.41 -19.07 -0.20
N ASP A 67 5.53 -19.67 -0.60
CA ASP A 67 6.76 -18.94 -0.92
C ASP A 67 6.61 -18.09 -2.17
N THR A 68 5.90 -18.62 -3.18
CA THR A 68 5.56 -17.84 -4.39
C THR A 68 4.70 -16.63 -4.03
N ALA A 69 3.71 -16.79 -3.16
CA ALA A 69 2.88 -15.69 -2.70
C ALA A 69 3.71 -14.63 -1.95
N TYR A 70 4.63 -15.07 -1.08
CA TYR A 70 5.51 -14.15 -0.35
C TYR A 70 6.44 -13.36 -1.29
N VAL A 71 7.07 -14.03 -2.26
CA VAL A 71 7.90 -13.34 -3.27
C VAL A 71 7.07 -12.36 -4.11
N ALA A 72 5.84 -12.72 -4.47
CA ALA A 72 4.94 -11.82 -5.20
C ALA A 72 4.60 -10.55 -4.39
N ILE A 73 4.43 -10.67 -3.07
CA ILE A 73 4.24 -9.52 -2.17
C ILE A 73 5.46 -8.60 -2.21
N ILE A 74 6.68 -9.14 -2.04
CA ILE A 74 7.92 -8.34 -2.07
C ILE A 74 8.08 -7.60 -3.40
N VAL A 75 7.84 -8.30 -4.52
CA VAL A 75 7.92 -7.70 -5.86
C VAL A 75 6.92 -6.56 -5.98
N TRP A 76 5.68 -6.76 -5.51
CA TRP A 76 4.64 -5.73 -5.53
C TRP A 76 5.00 -4.50 -4.69
N GLU A 77 5.48 -4.70 -3.47
CA GLU A 77 5.93 -3.63 -2.57
C GLU A 77 7.10 -2.85 -3.17
N SER A 78 8.06 -3.57 -3.76
CA SER A 78 9.24 -2.97 -4.41
C SER A 78 8.83 -2.11 -5.61
N VAL A 79 7.93 -2.62 -6.46
CA VAL A 79 7.42 -1.84 -7.60
C VAL A 79 6.61 -0.63 -7.12
N ALA A 80 5.75 -0.78 -6.11
CA ALA A 80 5.01 0.33 -5.53
C ALA A 80 5.95 1.41 -4.96
N ALA A 81 7.02 1.02 -4.28
CA ALA A 81 8.05 1.91 -3.77
C ALA A 81 8.71 2.72 -4.90
N LEU A 82 9.16 2.04 -5.97
CA LEU A 82 9.78 2.69 -7.12
C LEU A 82 8.83 3.67 -7.81
N VAL A 83 7.56 3.30 -7.99
CA VAL A 83 6.53 4.17 -8.58
C VAL A 83 6.32 5.42 -7.72
N LEU A 84 6.23 5.27 -6.40
CA LEU A 84 6.01 6.40 -5.48
C LEU A 84 7.26 7.29 -5.34
N ILE A 85 8.46 6.73 -5.40
CA ILE A 85 9.72 7.49 -5.45
C ILE A 85 9.76 8.33 -6.73
N ALA A 86 9.45 7.72 -7.88
CA ALA A 86 9.37 8.44 -9.16
C ALA A 86 8.31 9.55 -9.11
N ALA A 87 7.12 9.27 -8.56
CA ALA A 87 6.07 10.26 -8.38
C ALA A 87 6.54 11.44 -7.50
N THR A 88 7.26 11.15 -6.42
CA THR A 88 7.84 12.15 -5.51
C THR A 88 8.84 13.06 -6.25
N ALA A 89 9.72 12.48 -7.06
CA ALA A 89 10.65 13.25 -7.89
C ALA A 89 9.91 14.15 -8.90
N MET A 90 8.82 13.65 -9.51
CA MET A 90 7.98 14.44 -10.42
C MET A 90 7.27 15.60 -9.70
N TRP A 91 6.84 15.42 -8.44
CA TRP A 91 6.31 16.51 -7.62
C TRP A 91 7.36 17.59 -7.31
N GLY A 92 8.62 17.19 -7.11
CA GLY A 92 9.74 18.12 -6.99
C GLY A 92 9.96 18.95 -8.27
N ALA A 93 9.88 18.32 -9.45
CA ALA A 93 9.92 19.03 -10.72
C ALA A 93 8.73 20.00 -10.91
N GLY A 94 7.56 19.65 -10.35
CA GLY A 94 6.36 20.49 -10.31
C GLY A 94 6.54 21.84 -9.63
N LEU A 95 7.47 21.96 -8.68
CA LEU A 95 7.80 23.23 -8.04
C LEU A 95 8.39 24.26 -9.02
N ARG A 96 8.99 23.78 -10.11
CA ARG A 96 9.56 24.60 -11.20
C ARG A 96 8.60 24.80 -12.38
N GLY A 97 7.34 24.36 -12.25
CA GLY A 97 6.28 24.61 -13.24
C GLY A 97 5.98 23.46 -14.21
N GLY A 98 6.60 22.28 -14.08
CA GLY A 98 6.41 21.17 -15.02
C GLY A 98 5.92 19.86 -14.36
N GLY A 99 5.08 19.08 -15.07
CA GLY A 99 4.89 17.66 -14.75
C GLY A 99 3.87 17.30 -13.64
N VAL A 100 3.16 18.26 -13.05
CA VAL A 100 2.16 18.04 -11.97
C VAL A 100 1.13 16.96 -12.33
N ARG A 101 0.64 16.91 -13.58
CA ARG A 101 -0.33 15.89 -14.02
C ARG A 101 0.26 14.48 -13.97
N ARG A 102 1.50 14.30 -14.42
CA ARG A 102 2.19 13.00 -14.40
C ARG A 102 2.50 12.58 -12.96
N ALA A 103 2.94 13.52 -12.13
CA ALA A 103 3.16 13.28 -10.69
C ALA A 103 1.89 12.75 -10.01
N ARG A 104 0.74 13.39 -10.25
CA ARG A 104 -0.56 12.95 -9.73
C ARG A 104 -0.96 11.55 -10.21
N GLN A 105 -0.79 11.26 -11.50
CA GLN A 105 -1.09 9.95 -12.05
C GLN A 105 -0.20 8.86 -11.43
N ALA A 106 1.11 9.10 -11.34
CA ALA A 106 2.05 8.17 -10.74
C ALA A 106 1.77 7.96 -9.23
N SER A 107 1.49 9.03 -8.48
CA SER A 107 1.05 8.90 -7.07
C SER A 107 -0.22 8.07 -6.95
N THR A 108 -1.20 8.30 -7.83
CA THR A 108 -2.47 7.55 -7.81
C THR A 108 -2.23 6.07 -8.03
N VAL A 109 -1.41 5.70 -9.03
CA VAL A 109 -1.05 4.30 -9.29
C VAL A 109 -0.37 3.68 -8.08
N GLY A 110 0.69 4.31 -7.55
CA GLY A 110 1.43 3.77 -6.41
C GLY A 110 0.59 3.63 -5.14
N LEU A 111 -0.27 4.61 -4.83
CA LEU A 111 -1.16 4.56 -3.67
C LEU A 111 -2.22 3.46 -3.83
N LEU A 112 -2.79 3.30 -5.03
CA LEU A 112 -3.72 2.21 -5.32
C LEU A 112 -3.06 0.84 -5.25
N MET A 113 -1.78 0.72 -5.62
CA MET A 113 -1.01 -0.52 -5.43
C MET A 113 -0.95 -0.90 -3.94
N LEU A 114 -0.71 0.06 -3.04
CA LEU A 114 -0.74 -0.20 -1.60
C LEU A 114 -2.13 -0.56 -1.10
N MET A 115 -3.15 0.19 -1.52
CA MET A 115 -4.53 -0.10 -1.13
C MET A 115 -4.98 -1.49 -1.61
N LEU A 116 -4.55 -1.93 -2.79
CA LEU A 116 -4.86 -3.26 -3.30
C LEU A 116 -4.14 -4.35 -2.49
N LEU A 117 -2.84 -4.19 -2.24
CA LEU A 117 -2.07 -5.16 -1.48
C LEU A 117 -2.61 -5.30 -0.04
N PHE A 118 -2.71 -4.18 0.68
CA PHE A 118 -3.08 -4.23 2.10
C PHE A 118 -4.59 -4.39 2.31
N GLY A 119 -5.43 -3.81 1.43
CA GLY A 119 -6.88 -3.95 1.50
C GLY A 119 -7.37 -5.30 0.96
N ALA A 120 -7.09 -5.62 -0.29
CA ALA A 120 -7.56 -6.88 -0.87
C ALA A 120 -6.70 -8.08 -0.42
N GLY A 121 -5.38 -7.94 -0.44
CA GLY A 121 -4.46 -9.02 -0.06
C GLY A 121 -4.48 -9.34 1.43
N PHE A 122 -4.22 -8.36 2.30
CA PHE A 122 -4.11 -8.64 3.74
C PHE A 122 -5.44 -8.58 4.49
N ILE A 123 -6.29 -7.57 4.27
CA ILE A 123 -7.56 -7.46 5.00
C ILE A 123 -8.58 -8.47 4.47
N ALA A 124 -8.90 -8.45 3.18
CA ALA A 124 -9.95 -9.33 2.64
C ALA A 124 -9.48 -10.79 2.52
N ILE A 125 -8.36 -11.05 1.84
CA ILE A 125 -7.87 -12.43 1.64
C ILE A 125 -7.22 -12.96 2.93
N GLY A 126 -6.20 -12.29 3.48
CA GLY A 126 -5.56 -12.73 4.72
C GLY A 126 -6.54 -12.79 5.90
N GLY A 127 -7.20 -11.66 6.18
CA GLY A 127 -8.16 -11.51 7.28
C GLY A 127 -9.36 -12.44 7.16
N GLU A 128 -10.18 -12.27 6.12
CA GLU A 128 -11.48 -12.94 6.05
C GLU A 128 -11.42 -14.33 5.41
N TRP A 129 -10.69 -14.49 4.30
CA TRP A 129 -10.62 -15.79 3.63
C TRP A 129 -9.83 -16.81 4.46
N PHE A 130 -8.64 -16.42 4.94
CA PHE A 130 -7.75 -17.28 5.74
C PHE A 130 -7.93 -17.13 7.26
N ALA A 131 -8.90 -16.34 7.72
CA ALA A 131 -9.16 -16.12 9.15
C ALA A 131 -7.92 -15.71 9.96
N MET A 132 -7.04 -14.89 9.36
CA MET A 132 -5.83 -14.37 10.01
C MET A 132 -6.12 -13.68 11.35
N TRP A 133 -7.33 -13.11 11.51
CA TRP A 133 -7.78 -12.49 12.75
C TRP A 133 -7.82 -13.45 13.95
N GLN A 134 -7.94 -14.77 13.72
CA GLN A 134 -7.96 -15.79 14.78
C GLN A 134 -6.57 -16.08 15.35
N SER A 135 -5.52 -15.84 14.58
CA SER A 135 -4.15 -16.10 15.02
C SER A 135 -3.69 -15.01 15.98
N LYS A 136 -3.11 -15.41 17.12
CA LYS A 136 -2.52 -14.46 18.09
C LYS A 136 -1.14 -13.96 17.65
N THR A 137 -0.40 -14.79 16.92
CA THR A 137 1.00 -14.53 16.54
C THR A 137 1.13 -14.04 15.11
N TRP A 138 0.30 -14.56 14.20
CA TRP A 138 0.40 -14.30 12.77
C TRP A 138 -0.79 -13.48 12.29
N ASN A 139 -0.97 -12.30 12.87
CA ASN A 139 -2.07 -11.38 12.54
C ASN A 139 -1.54 -10.01 12.15
N GLY A 140 -1.70 -9.66 10.88
CA GLY A 140 -1.26 -8.39 10.30
C GLY A 140 -2.37 -7.36 10.08
N LEU A 141 -3.59 -7.58 10.57
CA LEU A 141 -4.75 -6.74 10.22
C LEU A 141 -4.59 -5.28 10.66
N GLU A 142 -4.04 -5.04 11.85
CA GLU A 142 -3.84 -3.68 12.33
C GLU A 142 -2.84 -2.92 11.44
N ALA A 143 -1.72 -3.56 11.10
CA ALA A 143 -0.73 -2.99 10.19
C ALA A 143 -1.33 -2.75 8.80
N ALA A 144 -2.02 -3.73 8.23
CA ALA A 144 -2.66 -3.61 6.92
C ALA A 144 -3.71 -2.49 6.87
N THR A 145 -4.55 -2.39 7.90
CA THR A 145 -5.55 -1.33 8.04
C THR A 145 -4.89 0.04 8.10
N ARG A 146 -3.80 0.18 8.85
CA ARG A 146 -3.03 1.42 8.93
C ARG A 146 -2.51 1.85 7.56
N VAL A 147 -1.87 0.95 6.81
CA VAL A 147 -1.32 1.26 5.48
C VAL A 147 -2.42 1.58 4.48
N PHE A 148 -3.52 0.83 4.51
CA PHE A 148 -4.68 1.09 3.66
C PHE A 148 -5.25 2.49 3.92
N LEU A 149 -5.47 2.86 5.18
CA LEU A 149 -6.05 4.15 5.56
C LEU A 149 -5.14 5.33 5.25
N ILE A 150 -3.85 5.27 5.60
CA ILE A 150 -2.92 6.37 5.31
C ILE A 150 -2.78 6.58 3.79
N SER A 151 -2.74 5.49 3.01
CA SER A 151 -2.67 5.56 1.55
C SER A 151 -3.94 6.17 0.96
N GLY A 152 -5.12 5.76 1.46
CA GLY A 152 -6.41 6.33 1.07
C GLY A 152 -6.53 7.81 1.41
N ILE A 153 -6.10 8.24 2.60
CA ILE A 153 -6.10 9.64 3.01
C ILE A 153 -5.21 10.48 2.08
N VAL A 154 -3.98 10.01 1.81
CA VAL A 154 -3.07 10.73 0.90
C VAL A 154 -3.66 10.81 -0.52
N LEU A 155 -4.27 9.72 -1.01
CA LEU A 155 -4.95 9.71 -2.31
C LEU A 155 -6.06 10.75 -2.37
N LEU A 156 -6.95 10.77 -1.38
CA LEU A 156 -8.05 11.72 -1.29
C LEU A 156 -7.53 13.16 -1.24
N LEU A 157 -6.53 13.45 -0.41
CA LEU A 157 -5.94 14.79 -0.31
C LEU A 157 -5.34 15.26 -1.64
N ILE A 158 -4.63 14.39 -2.36
CA ILE A 158 -4.04 14.74 -3.67
C ILE A 158 -5.12 15.10 -4.70
N HIS A 159 -6.27 14.43 -4.67
CA HIS A 159 -7.37 14.67 -5.62
C HIS A 159 -8.27 15.84 -5.21
N LEU A 160 -8.55 16.02 -3.91
CA LEU A 160 -9.30 17.18 -3.40
C LEU A 160 -8.58 18.49 -3.71
N LEU A 161 -7.27 18.54 -3.44
CA LEU A 161 -6.45 19.72 -3.75
C LEU A 161 -6.31 19.97 -5.25
N ALA A 162 -6.57 18.97 -6.10
CA ALA A 162 -6.64 19.14 -7.54
C ALA A 162 -7.99 19.71 -7.98
N ALA A 163 -9.09 19.29 -7.37
CA ALA A 163 -10.44 19.77 -7.67
C ALA A 163 -10.61 21.26 -7.31
N GLU A 164 -10.08 21.70 -6.17
CA GLU A 164 -10.05 23.13 -5.76
C GLU A 164 -9.29 24.04 -6.74
N ARG A 165 -8.52 23.48 -7.69
CA ARG A 165 -7.86 24.25 -8.75
C ARG A 165 -8.69 24.42 -10.01
N THR A 166 -9.66 23.53 -10.22
CA THR A 166 -10.45 23.49 -11.44
C THR A 166 -11.77 24.24 -11.31
N GLU A 167 -12.21 24.60 -10.10
CA GLU A 167 -13.35 25.49 -9.91
C GLU A 167 -12.96 26.94 -10.25
N PRO A 168 -13.61 27.55 -11.26
CA PRO A 168 -13.54 29.00 -11.45
C PRO A 168 -14.31 29.70 -10.32
N ASP A 169 -13.80 30.84 -9.87
CA ASP A 169 -14.42 31.67 -8.83
C ASP A 169 -15.78 32.19 -9.35
N THR A 170 -16.86 31.46 -9.11
CA THR A 170 -18.22 31.89 -9.43
C THR A 170 -18.79 32.65 -8.25
N THR A 171 -18.26 33.84 -7.99
CA THR A 171 -18.90 34.85 -7.14
C THR A 171 -18.65 36.23 -7.76
N ASP A 172 -19.58 36.65 -8.60
CA ASP A 172 -19.90 38.05 -8.89
C ASP A 172 -21.10 38.47 -8.02
#